data_AF-A0A6J4U6R2-F1
#
_entry.id   AF-A0A6J4U6R2-F1
#
_cell.length_a   1.000
_cell.length_b   1.000
_cell.length_c   1.000
_cell.angle_alpha   90.00
_cell.angle_beta   90.00
_cell.angle_gamma   90.00
#
_symmetry.space_group_name_H-M   'P 1'
#
loop_
_entity.id
_entity.type
_entity.pdbx_description
1 polymer ?
#
loop_
_entity_poly.entity_id
_entity_poly.type
_entity_poly.pdbx_seq_one_letter_code
_entity_poly.pdbx_strand_id
1 'polypeptide(L)'
;MERAGNVRVRWLGHQLQAELQITVNEDLPARVSHHIAEEVQHALFHALPRREENAMHINPCGHGGEDWHTPTAHHVQLARRAKGPVGPPGTYRQRR
;
A
#
# COMPACT_ATOMS: atom_id res chain seq x y z
N MET A 1 -11.98 -8.04 10.63
CA MET A 1 -11.49 -8.60 9.35
C MET A 1 -10.11 -8.03 9.10
N GLU A 2 -9.18 -8.84 8.59
CA GLU A 2 -7.82 -8.40 8.23
C GLU A 2 -7.65 -8.59 6.73
N ARG A 3 -7.10 -7.59 6.03
CA ARG A 3 -6.92 -7.62 4.58
C ARG A 3 -5.53 -7.10 4.23
N ALA A 4 -4.78 -7.89 3.47
CA ALA A 4 -3.58 -7.38 2.81
C ALA A 4 -3.99 -6.52 1.59
N GLY A 5 -3.51 -5.28 1.57
CA GLY A 5 -3.75 -4.30 0.52
C GLY A 5 -2.69 -4.37 -0.59
N ASN A 6 -2.39 -3.22 -1.19
CA ASN A 6 -1.43 -3.12 -2.29
C ASN A 6 -0.02 -3.51 -1.84
N VAL A 7 0.60 -4.39 -2.63
CA VAL A 7 1.99 -4.79 -2.50
C VAL A 7 2.74 -4.20 -3.68
N ARG A 8 3.79 -3.43 -3.40
CA ARG A 8 4.70 -2.94 -4.43
C ARG A 8 6.09 -3.43 -4.12
N VAL A 9 6.70 -4.09 -5.09
CA VAL A 9 8.10 -4.52 -5.00
C VAL A 9 8.86 -3.85 -6.13
N ARG A 10 10.03 -3.29 -5.80
CA ARG A 10 10.95 -2.72 -6.79
C ARG A 10 12.33 -3.35 -6.63
N TRP A 11 12.97 -3.56 -7.76
CA TRP A 11 14.36 -3.98 -7.82
C TRP A 11 15.27 -2.75 -7.82
N LEU A 12 16.24 -2.72 -6.92
CA LEU A 12 17.26 -1.69 -6.82
C LEU A 12 18.65 -2.36 -6.84
N GLY A 13 19.33 -2.26 -7.98
CA GLY A 13 20.67 -2.84 -8.16
C GLY A 13 20.66 -4.36 -8.16
N HIS A 14 20.86 -4.99 -7.00
CA HIS A 14 20.76 -6.44 -6.80
C HIS A 14 19.90 -6.82 -5.59
N GLN A 15 19.13 -5.86 -5.07
CA GLN A 15 18.28 -6.00 -3.91
C GLN A 15 16.82 -5.69 -4.25
N LEU A 16 15.92 -6.22 -3.44
CA LEU A 16 14.49 -5.94 -3.46
C LEU A 16 14.14 -4.97 -2.34
N GLN A 17 13.27 -4.02 -2.66
CA GLN A 17 12.56 -3.20 -1.69
C GLN A 17 11.06 -3.46 -1.82
N ALA A 18 10.41 -3.75 -0.70
CA ALA A 18 8.97 -3.95 -0.68
C ALA A 18 8.27 -2.85 0.14
N GLU A 19 7.19 -2.34 -0.44
CA GLU A 19 6.24 -1.45 0.22
C GLU A 19 4.91 -2.20 0.31
N LEU A 20 4.35 -2.26 1.52
CA LEU A 20 3.09 -2.95 1.79
C LEU A 20 2.09 -2.02 2.45
N GLN A 21 0.83 -2.21 2.13
CA GLN A 21 -0.27 -1.65 2.90
C GLN A 21 -1.14 -2.79 3.41
N ILE A 22 -1.45 -2.80 4.70
CA ILE A 22 -2.39 -3.75 5.30
C ILE A 22 -3.52 -2.99 6.00
N THR A 23 -4.69 -3.61 6.04
CA THR A 23 -5.85 -3.08 6.75
C THR A 23 -6.21 -4.03 7.89
N VAL A 24 -6.27 -3.50 9.11
CA VAL A 24 -6.59 -4.23 10.33
C VAL A 24 -7.87 -3.69 10.96
N ASN A 25 -8.47 -4.48 11.86
CA ASN A 25 -9.59 -4.01 12.66
C ASN A 25 -9.14 -2.83 13.54
N GLU A 26 -9.88 -1.72 13.48
CA GLU A 26 -9.57 -0.48 14.21
C GLU A 26 -9.76 -0.57 15.72
N ASP A 27 -10.53 -1.55 16.19
CA ASP A 27 -10.73 -1.82 17.62
C ASP A 27 -9.59 -2.67 18.23
N LEU A 28 -8.62 -3.10 17.42
CA LEU A 28 -7.49 -3.87 17.92
C LEU A 28 -6.55 -3.01 18.76
N PRO A 29 -6.08 -3.51 19.92
CA PRO A 29 -5.00 -2.84 20.64
C PRO A 29 -3.77 -2.71 19.73
N ALA A 30 -3.08 -1.57 19.79
CA ALA A 30 -1.89 -1.31 18.98
C ALA A 30 -0.83 -2.44 19.03
N ARG A 31 -0.67 -3.09 20.19
CA ARG A 31 0.22 -4.25 20.35
C ARG A 31 -0.16 -5.46 19.47
N VAL A 32 -1.46 -5.67 19.24
CA VAL A 32 -1.97 -6.77 18.41
C VAL A 32 -1.78 -6.42 16.94
N SER A 33 -2.09 -5.18 16.54
CA SER A 33 -1.81 -4.68 15.19
C SER A 33 -0.32 -4.73 14.85
N HIS A 34 0.55 -4.44 15.82
CA HIS A 34 2.00 -4.60 15.67
C HIS A 34 2.40 -6.06 15.48
N HIS A 35 1.82 -6.98 16.24
CA HIS A 35 2.10 -8.41 16.08
C HIS A 35 1.73 -8.92 14.68
N ILE A 36 0.55 -8.54 14.17
CA ILE A 36 0.13 -8.87 12.80
C ILE A 36 1.14 -8.33 11.77
N ALA A 37 1.63 -7.10 11.97
CA ALA A 37 2.64 -6.50 11.09
C ALA A 37 3.95 -7.31 11.07
N GLU A 38 4.41 -7.78 12.23
CA GLU A 38 5.61 -8.62 12.35
C GLU A 38 5.41 -9.98 11.68
N GLU A 39 4.24 -10.61 11.79
CA GLU A 39 3.95 -11.87 11.10
C GLU A 39 4.00 -11.69 9.57
N VAL A 40 3.42 -10.61 9.06
CA VAL A 40 3.47 -10.29 7.63
C VAL A 40 4.90 -9.99 7.19
N GLN A 41 5.65 -9.22 7.99
CA GLN A 41 7.05 -8.91 7.72
C GLN A 41 7.91 -10.18 7.67
N HIS A 42 7.72 -11.09 8.62
CA HIS A 42 8.39 -12.38 8.67
C HIS A 42 8.07 -13.23 7.44
N ALA A 43 6.80 -13.32 7.03
CA ALA A 43 6.41 -14.01 5.81
C ALA A 43 7.08 -13.39 4.56
N LEU A 44 7.17 -12.06 4.49
CA LEU A 44 7.89 -11.38 3.40
C LEU A 44 9.38 -11.68 3.41
N PHE A 45 10.00 -11.83 4.58
CA PHE A 45 11.42 -12.17 4.68
C PHE A 45 11.72 -13.55 4.09
N HIS A 46 10.78 -14.48 4.19
CA HIS A 46 10.90 -15.78 3.54
C HIS A 46 10.58 -15.73 2.04
N ALA A 47 9.62 -14.91 1.63
CA ALA A 47 9.16 -14.85 0.24
C ALA A 47 10.08 -14.05 -0.70
N LEU A 48 10.79 -13.04 -0.18
CA LEU A 48 11.60 -12.11 -0.98
C LEU A 48 13.11 -12.29 -0.70
N PRO A 49 13.81 -13.13 -1.48
CA PRO A 49 15.25 -13.29 -1.34
C PRO A 49 15.99 -12.00 -1.73
N ARG A 50 17.08 -11.66 -1.02
CA ARG A 50 17.89 -10.45 -1.25
C ARG A 50 17.09 -9.16 -1.09
N ARG A 51 16.34 -9.06 -0.01
CA ARG A 51 15.63 -7.83 0.39
C ARG A 51 16.54 -6.99 1.27
N GLU A 52 16.64 -5.71 0.95
CA GLU A 52 17.34 -4.72 1.79
C GLU A 52 16.37 -4.07 2.79
N GLU A 53 15.24 -3.56 2.30
CA GLU A 53 14.34 -2.70 3.08
C GLU A 53 12.86 -3.04 2.84
N ASN A 54 12.06 -2.94 3.89
CA ASN A 54 10.61 -3.07 3.86
C ASN A 54 9.96 -1.90 4.57
N ALA A 55 8.97 -1.28 3.94
CA ALA A 55 8.11 -0.29 4.58
C ALA A 55 6.66 -0.79 4.58
N MET A 56 6.00 -0.71 5.73
CA MET A 56 4.60 -1.11 5.86
C MET A 56 3.76 0.05 6.39
N HIS A 57 2.63 0.30 5.75
CA HIS A 57 1.60 1.19 6.24
C HIS A 57 0.41 0.36 6.72
N ILE A 58 0.03 0.53 7.98
CA ILE A 58 -1.08 -0.20 8.59
C ILE A 58 -2.26 0.76 8.70
N ASN A 59 -3.36 0.40 8.06
CA ASN A 59 -4.59 1.18 8.07
C ASN A 59 -5.63 0.52 8.98
N PRO A 60 -6.34 1.28 9.81
CA PRO A 60 -7.61 0.83 10.38
C PRO A 60 -8.65 0.61 9.26
N CYS A 61 -9.60 -0.31 9.46
CA CYS A 61 -10.63 -0.62 8.47
C CYS A 61 -11.79 0.37 8.40
N GLY A 62 -11.93 1.29 9.36
CA GLY A 62 -12.93 2.37 9.30
C GLY A 62 -14.37 1.92 9.50
N HIS A 63 -14.64 0.77 10.14
CA HIS A 63 -16.00 0.23 10.26
C HIS A 63 -16.91 1.04 11.20
N GLY A 64 -16.32 1.88 12.04
CA GLY A 64 -16.98 2.86 12.89
C GLY A 64 -17.34 4.15 12.15
N GLY A 65 -17.00 4.25 10.86
CA GLY A 65 -17.34 5.39 10.00
C GLY A 65 -16.37 6.57 10.09
N GLU A 66 -15.34 6.49 10.91
CA GLU A 66 -14.30 7.52 11.02
C GLU A 66 -13.27 7.39 9.88
N ASP A 67 -12.93 8.51 9.24
CA ASP A 67 -11.84 8.58 8.26
C ASP A 67 -10.54 9.00 8.94
N TRP A 68 -9.73 7.99 9.29
CA TRP A 68 -8.43 8.16 9.93
C TRP A 68 -7.38 8.87 9.07
N HIS A 69 -7.65 9.08 7.78
CA HIS A 69 -6.75 9.80 6.87
C HIS A 69 -7.06 11.30 6.79
N THR A 70 -8.13 11.78 7.43
CA THR A 70 -8.57 13.19 7.44
C THR A 70 -7.41 14.19 7.59
N PRO A 71 -6.48 14.03 8.56
CA PRO A 71 -5.38 15.00 8.74
C PRO A 71 -4.47 15.13 7.51
N THR A 72 -4.32 14.07 6.71
CA THR A 72 -3.42 14.04 5.54
C THR A 72 -4.15 14.17 4.21
N ALA A 73 -5.49 14.15 4.20
CA ALA A 73 -6.31 14.11 3.00
C ALA A 73 -5.98 15.22 1.99
N HIS A 74 -5.73 16.44 2.48
CA HIS A 74 -5.41 17.61 1.65
C HIS A 74 -4.01 17.55 0.99
N HIS A 75 -3.08 16.75 1.51
CA HIS A 75 -1.78 16.50 0.86
C HIS A 75 -1.90 15.42 -0.22
N VAL A 76 -2.73 14.40 -0.01
CA VAL A 76 -2.91 13.29 -0.96
C VAL A 76 -3.73 13.72 -2.19
N GLN A 77 -4.73 14.58 -2.01
CA GLN A 77 -5.54 15.09 -3.12
C GLN A 77 -4.75 15.98 -4.09
N LEU A 78 -3.78 16.75 -3.59
CA LEU A 78 -2.89 17.55 -4.44
C LEU A 78 -1.98 16.66 -5.32
N ALA A 79 -1.48 15.55 -4.79
CA ALA A 79 -0.69 14.59 -5.55
C ALA A 79 -1.48 13.87 -6.66
N ARG A 80 -2.78 13.60 -6.44
CA ARG A 80 -3.68 13.00 -7.45
C ARG A 80 -4.07 13.98 -8.55
N ARG A 81 -4.18 15.28 -8.25
CA ARG A 81 -4.44 16.33 -9.26
C ARG A 81 -3.20 16.67 -10.10
N ALA A 82 -2.00 16.54 -9.54
CA ALA A 82 -0.74 16.74 -10.26
C ALA A 82 -0.43 15.62 -11.27
N LYS A 83 -0.95 14.40 -11.04
CA LYS A 83 -1.08 13.38 -12.08
C LYS A 83 -2.33 13.72 -12.91
N GLY A 84 -2.17 14.58 -13.92
CA GLY A 84 -3.26 14.99 -14.81
C GLY A 84 -4.07 13.82 -15.40
N PRO A 85 -5.25 14.07 -15.98
CA PRO A 85 -6.11 13.00 -16.49
C PRO A 85 -5.35 12.17 -17.53
N VAL A 86 -5.37 10.84 -17.35
CA VAL A 86 -4.99 9.91 -18.41
C VAL A 86 -5.93 10.20 -19.58
N GLY A 87 -5.37 10.71 -20.68
CA GLY A 87 -6.12 11.03 -21.89
C GLY A 87 -6.87 9.82 -22.43
N PRO A 88 -7.94 10.03 -23.21
CA PRO A 88 -8.78 8.95 -23.71
C PRO A 88 -7.97 7.96 -24.57
N PRO A 89 -8.35 6.68 -24.63
CA PRO A 89 -7.65 5.68 -25.43
C PRO A 89 -7.67 6.10 -26.90
N GLY A 90 -6.48 6.23 -27.48
CA GLY A 90 -6.29 6.60 -28.88
C GLY A 90 -6.98 5.59 -29.81
N THR A 91 -7.79 6.10 -30.73
CA THR A 91 -8.39 5.28 -31.79
C THR A 91 -7.29 4.77 -32.71
N TYR A 92 -7.03 3.46 -32.67
CA TYR A 92 -6.14 2.81 -33.63
C TYR A 92 -6.83 2.73 -35.00
N ARG A 93 -6.47 3.64 -35.91
CA ARG A 93 -6.86 3.58 -37.32
C ARG A 93 -6.07 2.47 -38.01
N GLN A 94 -6.70 1.32 -38.27
CA GLN A 94 -6.15 0.32 -39.18
C GLN A 94 -6.06 0.91 -40.60
N ARG A 95 -4.86 0.92 -41.18
CA ARG A 95 -4.67 1.14 -42.62
C ARG A 95 -4.92 -0.19 -43.32
N ARG A 96 -5.71 -0.14 -44.39
CA ARG A 96 -5.81 -1.20 -45.40
C ARG A 96 -4.59 -1.15 -46.30
#